data_AF-A0A318TZ12-F1
#
_entry.id   AF-A0A318TZ12-F1
#
_cell.length_a   1.000
_cell.length_b   1.000
_cell.length_c   1.000
_cell.angle_alpha   90.00
_cell.angle_beta   90.00
_cell.angle_gamma   90.00
#
_symmetry.space_group_name_H-M   'P 1'
#
loop_
_entity.id
_entity.type
_entity.pdbx_description
1 polymer ?
#
loop_
_entity_poly.entity_id
_entity_poly.type
_entity_poly.pdbx_seq_one_letter_code
_entity_poly.pdbx_strand_id
1 'polypeptide(L)'
;MRLPTEALLPFAKKLADPLRLEHEVRVLTNTQRRLAGRVALVPKVDLDAYRFQAVYDWIEVRVHFARPTQAQHVQQVLRQFLDRNSHIAPEDLGPGGVFTACTIKVQEPASMARITEIHAALKTSFGEASAARVTGLEISIDAYPAQPGDKDRAVLLGAMQRTIWTGRDIWSNKNSRPRAVFAKVETGVRKLLRAPTMRERDLSAVSPDAHEIPPIDATMYLGASDDDLMIRLMDKVIDTQRMDGSFTDLSEDRKRVRIEATLKGAELLAIGVTDIASLKALQASRLQKRTFQFKLPTFSARSQIRTGSDVLQNEKQRWRARTWLRAGLVGLMAMDRESERFLKTQKRDVAKAVRRIKGPRPRVFAGKRLADSFVAWDEMNRKVNVALTALEKREGTAWKKLKP
;
A
#
# COMPACT_ATOMS: atom_id res chain seq x y z
N MET A 1 12.52 -2.28 30.76
CA MET A 1 12.58 -3.20 29.60
C MET A 1 13.27 -2.50 28.45
N ARG A 2 14.29 -3.11 27.83
CA ARG A 2 14.90 -2.62 26.58
C ARG A 2 14.22 -3.28 25.39
N LEU A 3 13.73 -2.48 24.44
CA LEU A 3 13.20 -2.96 23.17
C LEU A 3 14.35 -3.14 22.17
N PRO A 4 14.28 -4.13 21.26
CA PRO A 4 15.14 -4.13 20.09
C PRO A 4 14.83 -2.90 19.22
N THR A 5 15.83 -2.39 18.51
CA THR A 5 15.74 -1.14 17.74
C THR A 5 16.32 -1.23 16.34
N GLU A 6 16.83 -2.39 15.93
CA GLU A 6 17.46 -2.56 14.61
C GLU A 6 16.67 -3.57 13.79
N ALA A 7 16.39 -3.18 12.55
CA ALA A 7 15.76 -4.04 11.57
C ALA A 7 16.75 -4.39 10.45
N LEU A 8 16.70 -5.64 9.98
CA LEU A 8 17.48 -6.09 8.84
C LEU A 8 16.77 -5.74 7.52
N LEU A 9 17.55 -5.43 6.50
CA LEU A 9 17.12 -5.09 5.15
C LEU A 9 17.82 -6.03 4.15
N PRO A 10 17.27 -7.25 3.93
CA PRO A 10 17.91 -8.25 3.09
C PRO A 10 17.73 -7.94 1.60
N PHE A 11 18.59 -8.56 0.79
CA PHE A 11 18.49 -8.62 -0.65
C PHE A 11 17.96 -10.01 -1.08
N ALA A 12 17.13 -10.05 -2.12
CA ALA A 12 16.62 -11.28 -2.72
C ALA A 12 17.27 -11.59 -4.07
N LYS A 13 17.69 -10.56 -4.83
CA LYS A 13 18.31 -10.69 -6.14
C LYS A 13 19.83 -10.67 -6.08
N LYS A 14 20.40 -10.06 -5.03
CA LYS A 14 21.86 -9.95 -4.83
C LYS A 14 22.30 -10.79 -3.65
N LEU A 15 23.44 -11.47 -3.78
CA LEU A 15 24.13 -12.10 -2.65
C LEU A 15 24.97 -11.03 -1.95
N ALA A 16 24.40 -10.38 -0.94
CA ALA A 16 25.05 -9.34 -0.16
C ALA A 16 24.56 -9.38 1.28
N ASP A 17 25.39 -8.87 2.20
CA ASP A 17 24.99 -8.73 3.59
C ASP A 17 23.78 -7.79 3.73
N PRO A 18 22.78 -8.14 4.58
CA PRO A 18 21.65 -7.27 4.81
C PRO A 18 22.09 -5.88 5.31
N LEU A 19 21.48 -4.84 4.75
CA LEU A 19 21.60 -3.49 5.34
C LEU A 19 20.83 -3.44 6.67
N ARG A 20 21.02 -2.36 7.41
CA ARG A 20 20.39 -2.14 8.73
C ARG A 20 19.57 -0.87 8.71
N LEU A 21 18.38 -0.93 9.32
CA LEU A 21 17.53 0.21 9.61
C LEU A 21 17.41 0.38 11.12
N GLU A 22 18.04 1.43 11.63
CA GLU A 22 17.91 1.82 13.02
C GLU A 22 16.55 2.45 13.31
N HIS A 23 16.09 2.28 14.55
CA HIS A 23 14.92 2.93 15.08
C HIS A 23 15.26 3.66 16.38
N GLU A 24 14.70 4.84 16.57
CA GLU A 24 14.70 5.52 17.86
C GLU A 24 13.48 5.11 18.69
N VAL A 25 13.66 5.04 20.01
CA VAL A 25 12.56 4.87 20.96
C VAL A 25 12.06 6.26 21.34
N ARG A 26 10.91 6.66 20.80
CA ARG A 26 10.32 7.98 21.07
C ARG A 26 9.21 7.87 22.10
N VAL A 27 9.30 8.67 23.17
CA VAL A 27 8.22 8.77 24.17
C VAL A 27 7.03 9.49 23.56
N LEU A 28 5.84 8.92 23.70
CA LEU A 28 4.61 9.56 23.23
C LEU A 28 4.12 10.57 24.26
N THR A 29 3.94 11.81 23.82
CA THR A 29 3.41 12.92 24.64
C THR A 29 1.88 13.02 24.58
N ASN A 30 1.21 12.09 23.88
CA ASN A 30 -0.23 12.10 23.70
C ASN A 30 -1.00 12.02 25.02
N THR A 31 -1.98 12.91 25.20
CA THR A 31 -2.88 12.96 26.36
C THR A 31 -3.93 11.85 26.37
N GLN A 32 -4.14 11.17 25.25
CA GLN A 32 -5.09 10.06 25.15
C GLN A 32 -4.70 8.96 26.14
N ARG A 33 -5.60 8.59 27.06
CA ARG A 33 -5.37 7.57 28.09
C ARG A 33 -4.80 6.24 27.54
N ARG A 34 -5.14 5.87 26.31
CA ARG A 34 -4.63 4.66 25.65
C ARG A 34 -3.16 4.74 25.25
N LEU A 35 -2.60 5.94 25.09
CA LEU A 35 -1.22 6.21 24.68
C LEU A 35 -0.32 6.69 25.83
N ALA A 36 -0.91 7.10 26.95
CA ALA A 36 -0.17 7.54 28.12
C ALA A 36 0.87 6.49 28.57
N GLY A 37 2.12 6.93 28.76
CA GLY A 37 3.24 6.08 29.19
C GLY A 37 3.68 5.03 28.15
N ARG A 38 3.35 5.24 26.86
CA ARG A 38 3.82 4.41 25.76
C ARG A 38 4.95 5.09 25.00
N VAL A 39 5.73 4.26 24.33
CA VAL A 39 6.78 4.67 23.39
C VAL A 39 6.44 4.17 21.98
N ALA A 40 6.98 4.80 20.96
CA ALA A 40 6.98 4.30 19.59
C ALA A 40 8.40 3.95 19.14
N LEU A 41 8.51 2.99 18.21
CA LEU A 41 9.75 2.77 17.47
C LEU A 41 9.66 3.52 16.15
N VAL A 42 10.48 4.55 15.99
CA VAL A 42 10.46 5.43 14.80
C VAL A 42 11.69 5.12 13.95
N PRO A 43 11.55 4.80 12.65
CA PRO A 43 12.69 4.62 11.76
C PRO A 43 13.57 5.87 11.73
N LYS A 44 14.89 5.71 11.89
CA LYS A 44 15.85 6.80 11.72
C LYS A 44 16.12 7.02 10.24
N VAL A 45 15.35 7.91 9.62
CA VAL A 45 15.51 8.31 8.22
C VAL A 45 15.36 9.82 8.15
N ASP A 46 16.33 10.49 7.52
CA ASP A 46 16.18 11.91 7.19
C ASP A 46 15.23 12.06 6.00
N LEU A 47 13.97 12.38 6.27
CA LEU A 47 12.96 12.58 5.22
C LEU A 47 13.12 13.92 4.47
N ASP A 48 13.93 14.84 4.98
CA ASP A 48 14.25 16.10 4.32
C ASP A 48 15.34 15.93 3.24
N ALA A 49 16.12 14.85 3.31
CA ALA A 49 17.04 14.42 2.26
C ALA A 49 16.34 13.87 0.99
N TYR A 50 15.00 13.90 0.92
CA TYR A 50 14.23 13.40 -0.22
C TYR A 50 13.23 14.43 -0.75
N ARG A 51 13.15 14.52 -2.08
CA ARG A 51 12.07 15.22 -2.78
C ARG A 51 10.94 14.24 -3.07
N PHE A 52 9.77 14.50 -2.49
CA PHE A 52 8.56 13.73 -2.74
C PHE A 52 7.73 14.33 -3.88
N GLN A 53 7.27 13.49 -4.80
CA GLN A 53 6.44 13.88 -5.94
C GLN A 53 5.31 12.88 -6.14
N ALA A 54 4.07 13.37 -6.25
CA ALA A 54 2.93 12.54 -6.62
C ALA A 54 2.67 12.64 -8.12
N VAL A 55 2.33 11.53 -8.77
CA VAL A 55 2.00 11.43 -10.20
C VAL A 55 0.84 10.45 -10.43
N TYR A 56 0.10 10.64 -11.52
CA TYR A 56 -0.81 9.62 -12.04
C TYR A 56 -0.02 8.73 -13.00
N ASP A 57 0.13 7.45 -12.66
CA ASP A 57 0.86 6.51 -13.52
C ASP A 57 -0.03 6.00 -14.66
N TRP A 58 -1.32 5.80 -14.42
CA TRP A 58 -2.29 5.54 -15.49
C TRP A 58 -3.72 5.78 -15.04
N ILE A 59 -4.60 5.95 -16.04
CA ILE A 59 -6.05 5.93 -15.86
C ILE A 59 -6.67 4.99 -16.89
N GLU A 60 -7.73 4.32 -16.48
CA GLU A 60 -8.46 3.37 -17.31
C GLU A 60 -9.92 3.82 -17.44
N VAL A 61 -10.38 3.91 -18.68
CA VAL A 61 -11.70 4.41 -19.03
C VAL A 61 -12.40 3.40 -19.93
N ARG A 62 -13.61 3.01 -19.55
CA ARG A 62 -14.53 2.27 -20.40
C ARG A 62 -15.34 3.23 -21.25
N VAL A 63 -15.33 3.02 -22.56
CA VAL A 63 -16.06 3.83 -23.55
C VAL A 63 -16.98 2.93 -24.36
N HIS A 64 -18.15 3.45 -24.72
CA HIS A 64 -19.13 2.77 -25.57
C HIS A 64 -19.50 3.71 -26.74
N PHE A 65 -19.03 3.35 -27.93
CA PHE A 65 -19.17 4.13 -29.14
C PHE A 65 -20.52 3.89 -29.81
N ALA A 66 -21.09 4.94 -30.39
CA ALA A 66 -22.33 4.82 -31.17
C ALA A 66 -22.11 4.18 -32.55
N ARG A 67 -20.89 4.29 -33.08
CA ARG A 67 -20.48 3.66 -34.34
C ARG A 67 -19.46 2.56 -34.06
N PRO A 68 -19.61 1.38 -34.68
CA PRO A 68 -18.58 0.34 -34.62
C PRO A 68 -17.24 0.86 -35.13
N THR A 69 -16.15 0.48 -34.48
CA THR A 69 -14.79 0.93 -34.81
C THR A 69 -13.78 -0.18 -34.57
N GLN A 70 -12.50 0.09 -34.84
CA GLN A 70 -11.38 -0.82 -34.59
C GLN A 70 -10.30 -0.12 -33.75
N ALA A 71 -9.46 -0.92 -33.09
CA ALA A 71 -8.46 -0.42 -32.17
C ALA A 71 -7.48 0.57 -32.84
N GLN A 72 -7.13 0.33 -34.11
CA GLN A 72 -6.26 1.23 -34.89
C GLN A 72 -6.84 2.64 -35.07
N HIS A 73 -8.16 2.78 -35.25
CA HIS A 73 -8.81 4.08 -35.43
C HIS A 73 -8.95 4.83 -34.10
N VAL A 74 -9.29 4.11 -33.03
CA VAL A 74 -9.23 4.67 -31.67
C VAL A 74 -7.81 5.15 -31.36
N GLN A 75 -6.79 4.34 -31.68
CA GLN A 75 -5.39 4.67 -31.46
C GLN A 75 -4.93 5.91 -32.25
N GLN A 76 -5.44 6.11 -33.47
CA GLN A 76 -5.17 7.31 -34.27
C GLN A 76 -5.67 8.59 -33.57
N VAL A 77 -6.85 8.56 -32.95
CA VAL A 77 -7.37 9.69 -32.16
C VAL A 77 -6.48 9.91 -30.93
N LEU A 78 -6.15 8.85 -30.19
CA LEU A 78 -5.33 8.95 -28.98
C LEU A 78 -3.93 9.55 -29.25
N ARG A 79 -3.31 9.25 -30.41
CA ARG A 79 -1.99 9.77 -30.80
C ARG A 79 -1.95 11.27 -31.03
N GLN A 80 -3.09 11.93 -31.20
CA GLN A 80 -3.14 13.40 -31.27
C GLN A 80 -2.84 14.06 -29.91
N PHE A 81 -2.95 13.29 -28.83
CA PHE A 81 -2.90 13.77 -27.45
C PHE A 81 -1.79 13.15 -26.63
N LEU A 82 -1.27 11.99 -27.05
CA LEU A 82 -0.36 11.13 -26.29
C LEU A 82 0.86 10.74 -27.12
N ASP A 83 2.03 10.77 -26.50
CA ASP A 83 3.30 10.41 -27.13
C ASP A 83 3.53 8.89 -27.26
N ARG A 84 2.60 8.08 -26.73
CA ARG A 84 2.68 6.61 -26.74
C ARG A 84 1.33 5.96 -26.99
N ASN A 85 1.39 4.73 -27.50
CA ASN A 85 0.19 3.92 -27.68
C ASN A 85 -0.44 3.59 -26.33
N SER A 86 -1.77 3.55 -26.30
CA SER A 86 -2.54 3.13 -25.14
C SER A 86 -2.93 1.67 -25.29
N HIS A 87 -3.13 0.97 -24.18
CA HIS A 87 -3.70 -0.36 -24.25
C HIS A 87 -5.21 -0.24 -24.45
N ILE A 88 -5.73 -0.85 -25.52
CA ILE A 88 -7.15 -0.87 -25.86
C ILE A 88 -7.61 -2.33 -25.78
N ALA A 89 -8.55 -2.61 -24.90
CA ALA A 89 -9.14 -3.92 -24.70
C ALA A 89 -10.61 -3.89 -25.13
N PRO A 90 -10.95 -4.38 -26.35
CA PRO A 90 -12.34 -4.53 -26.80
C PRO A 90 -13.12 -5.48 -25.89
N GLU A 91 -14.40 -5.18 -25.64
CA GLU A 91 -15.30 -6.01 -24.82
C GLU A 91 -16.23 -6.88 -25.66
N ASP A 92 -16.59 -6.43 -26.86
CA ASP A 92 -17.55 -7.04 -27.79
C ASP A 92 -16.94 -7.24 -29.18
N LEU A 93 -15.79 -7.93 -29.24
CA LEU A 93 -15.04 -8.11 -30.48
C LEU A 93 -15.81 -8.97 -31.51
N GLY A 94 -16.17 -8.36 -32.63
CA GLY A 94 -16.82 -8.99 -33.77
C GLY A 94 -15.89 -9.27 -34.96
N PRO A 95 -16.46 -9.77 -36.09
CA PRO A 95 -15.71 -10.01 -37.32
C PRO A 95 -14.94 -8.78 -37.79
N GLY A 96 -13.72 -9.00 -38.31
CA GLY A 96 -12.84 -7.90 -38.74
C GLY A 96 -12.26 -7.07 -37.60
N GLY A 97 -12.33 -7.54 -36.35
CA GLY A 97 -11.78 -6.85 -35.18
C GLY A 97 -12.57 -5.60 -34.78
N VAL A 98 -13.82 -5.52 -35.22
CA VAL A 98 -14.73 -4.40 -34.95
C VAL A 98 -15.37 -4.55 -33.57
N PHE A 99 -15.56 -3.45 -32.86
CA PHE A 99 -16.21 -3.42 -31.55
C PHE A 99 -16.98 -2.12 -31.35
N THR A 100 -17.88 -2.09 -30.36
CA THR A 100 -18.55 -0.86 -29.92
C THR A 100 -18.19 -0.46 -28.50
N ALA A 101 -17.78 -1.41 -27.66
CA ALA A 101 -17.34 -1.17 -26.29
C ALA A 101 -15.88 -1.57 -26.10
N CYS A 102 -15.11 -0.72 -25.43
CA CYS A 102 -13.75 -1.06 -25.04
C CYS A 102 -13.32 -0.35 -23.76
N THR A 103 -12.29 -0.92 -23.14
CA THR A 103 -11.54 -0.27 -22.07
C THR A 103 -10.22 0.27 -22.62
N ILE A 104 -9.93 1.54 -22.34
CA ILE A 104 -8.73 2.26 -22.78
C ILE A 104 -7.92 2.60 -21.55
N LYS A 105 -6.68 2.10 -21.48
CA LYS A 105 -5.72 2.42 -20.43
C LYS A 105 -4.68 3.41 -20.95
N VAL A 106 -4.78 4.65 -20.48
CA VAL A 106 -3.86 5.75 -20.79
C VAL A 106 -2.75 5.77 -19.74
N GLN A 107 -1.51 5.59 -20.19
CA GLN A 107 -0.31 5.60 -19.35
C GLN A 107 0.23 7.02 -19.21
N GLU A 108 0.67 7.36 -17.99
CA GLU A 108 1.32 8.61 -17.59
C GLU A 108 0.64 9.86 -18.18
N PRO A 109 -0.68 10.03 -17.98
CA PRO A 109 -1.38 11.17 -18.55
C PRO A 109 -0.80 12.48 -18.01
N ALA A 110 -0.56 13.45 -18.89
CA ALA A 110 -0.01 14.76 -18.50
C ALA A 110 -0.91 15.52 -17.50
N SER A 111 -2.23 15.29 -17.55
CA SER A 111 -3.21 15.74 -16.57
C SER A 111 -4.53 14.98 -16.74
N MET A 112 -5.43 15.08 -15.76
CA MET A 112 -6.81 14.60 -15.89
C MET A 112 -7.65 15.46 -16.83
N ALA A 113 -7.29 16.74 -16.97
CA ALA A 113 -7.82 17.63 -18.00
C ALA A 113 -7.62 17.03 -19.40
N ARG A 114 -6.42 16.55 -19.70
CA ARG A 114 -6.10 15.91 -21.00
C ARG A 114 -6.97 14.67 -21.29
N ILE A 115 -7.38 13.93 -20.27
CA ILE A 115 -8.30 12.80 -20.43
C ILE A 115 -9.69 13.26 -20.91
N THR A 116 -10.14 14.43 -20.47
CA THR A 116 -11.40 15.01 -20.94
C THR A 116 -11.34 15.45 -22.40
N GLU A 117 -10.21 16.05 -22.82
CA GLU A 117 -9.98 16.38 -24.24
C GLU A 117 -9.99 15.12 -25.13
N ILE A 118 -9.29 14.06 -24.68
CA ILE A 118 -9.26 12.77 -25.35
C ILE A 118 -10.67 12.19 -25.48
N HIS A 119 -11.46 12.19 -24.41
CA HIS A 119 -12.84 11.69 -24.44
C HIS A 119 -13.73 12.49 -25.39
N ALA A 120 -13.60 13.82 -25.41
CA ALA A 120 -14.32 14.68 -26.34
C ALA A 120 -13.95 14.40 -27.81
N ALA A 121 -12.68 14.17 -28.11
CA ALA A 121 -12.22 13.80 -29.44
C ALA A 121 -12.77 12.44 -29.88
N LEU A 122 -12.70 11.43 -29.00
CA LEU A 122 -13.28 10.10 -29.26
C LEU A 122 -14.79 10.18 -29.51
N LYS A 123 -15.52 10.95 -28.69
CA LYS A 123 -16.95 11.18 -28.86
C LYS A 123 -17.26 11.84 -30.19
N THR A 124 -16.45 12.81 -30.63
CA THR A 124 -16.61 13.46 -31.94
C THR A 124 -16.37 12.46 -33.09
N SER A 125 -15.31 11.65 -32.98
CA SER A 125 -14.92 10.70 -34.03
C SER A 125 -15.85 9.50 -34.18
N PHE A 126 -16.44 9.02 -33.08
CA PHE A 126 -17.19 7.74 -33.09
C PHE A 126 -18.61 7.84 -32.51
N GLY A 127 -18.98 8.97 -31.90
CA GLY A 127 -20.22 9.09 -31.11
C GLY A 127 -20.12 8.36 -29.77
N GLU A 128 -21.09 8.58 -28.89
CA GLU A 128 -21.15 7.97 -27.55
C GLU A 128 -22.53 7.33 -27.36
N ALA A 129 -22.58 6.00 -27.30
CA ALA A 129 -23.82 5.24 -27.08
C ALA A 129 -24.25 5.27 -25.60
N SER A 130 -23.28 5.35 -24.68
CA SER A 130 -23.53 5.54 -23.26
C SER A 130 -22.35 6.26 -22.62
N ALA A 131 -22.59 7.00 -21.53
CA ALA A 131 -21.57 7.77 -20.83
C ALA A 131 -20.34 6.92 -20.47
N ALA A 132 -19.15 7.42 -20.84
CA ALA A 132 -17.88 6.80 -20.47
C ALA A 132 -17.68 6.76 -18.95
N ARG A 133 -17.04 5.70 -18.46
CA ARG A 133 -16.79 5.46 -17.03
C ARG A 133 -15.31 5.29 -16.74
N VAL A 134 -14.86 5.79 -15.60
CA VAL A 134 -13.51 5.50 -15.11
C VAL A 134 -13.55 4.18 -14.35
N THR A 135 -12.79 3.19 -14.82
CA THR A 135 -12.78 1.82 -14.25
C THR A 135 -11.56 1.53 -13.41
N GLY A 136 -10.49 2.31 -13.59
CA GLY A 136 -9.26 2.17 -12.84
C GLY A 136 -8.43 3.45 -12.82
N LEU A 137 -7.65 3.63 -11.77
CA LEU A 137 -6.69 4.73 -11.63
C LEU A 137 -5.48 4.23 -10.84
N GLU A 138 -4.27 4.58 -11.25
CA GLU A 138 -3.07 4.38 -10.43
C GLU A 138 -2.38 5.71 -10.15
N ILE A 139 -2.07 5.90 -8.86
CA ILE A 139 -1.37 7.07 -8.35
C ILE A 139 -0.13 6.60 -7.63
N SER A 140 0.94 7.34 -7.82
CA SER A 140 2.24 7.00 -7.28
C SER A 140 2.85 8.17 -6.54
N ILE A 141 3.53 7.87 -5.43
CA ILE A 141 4.39 8.80 -4.72
C ILE A 141 5.83 8.34 -4.91
N ASP A 142 6.61 9.20 -5.54
CA ASP A 142 8.03 9.05 -5.76
C ASP A 142 8.82 9.83 -4.72
N ALA A 143 9.82 9.19 -4.13
CA ALA A 143 10.79 9.82 -3.25
C ALA A 143 12.18 9.74 -3.89
N TYR A 144 12.64 10.87 -4.41
CA TYR A 144 13.95 11.03 -5.03
C TYR A 144 14.95 11.46 -3.96
N PRO A 145 16.07 10.75 -3.76
CA PRO A 145 17.10 11.20 -2.83
C PRO A 145 17.79 12.46 -3.39
N ALA A 146 18.14 13.40 -2.52
CA ALA A 146 18.88 14.61 -2.90
C ALA A 146 20.29 14.28 -3.39
N GLN A 147 20.90 13.23 -2.83
CA GLN A 147 22.17 12.65 -3.28
C GLN A 147 21.91 11.22 -3.76
N PRO A 148 22.27 10.85 -4.99
CA PRO A 148 22.08 9.49 -5.47
C PRO A 148 22.82 8.48 -4.58
N GLY A 149 22.11 7.44 -4.13
CA GLY A 149 22.70 6.40 -3.29
C GLY A 149 21.75 5.21 -3.09
N ASP A 150 22.24 4.00 -3.41
CA ASP A 150 21.47 2.77 -3.25
C ASP A 150 21.09 2.51 -1.77
N LYS A 151 22.03 2.81 -0.86
CA LYS A 151 21.83 2.63 0.59
C LYS A 151 20.68 3.49 1.11
N ASP A 152 20.63 4.76 0.72
CA ASP A 152 19.61 5.70 1.19
C ASP A 152 18.21 5.28 0.69
N ARG A 153 18.09 4.93 -0.59
CA ARG A 153 16.84 4.38 -1.14
C ARG A 153 16.43 3.08 -0.44
N ALA A 154 17.35 2.17 -0.18
CA ALA A 154 17.07 0.92 0.54
C ALA A 154 16.57 1.17 1.97
N VAL A 155 17.18 2.12 2.69
CA VAL A 155 16.78 2.53 4.05
C VAL A 155 15.38 3.14 4.05
N LEU A 156 15.10 4.07 3.12
CA LEU A 156 13.78 4.67 2.98
C LEU A 156 12.71 3.62 2.60
N LEU A 157 12.99 2.77 1.62
CA LEU A 157 12.09 1.69 1.22
C LEU A 157 11.80 0.76 2.40
N GLY A 158 12.83 0.35 3.14
CA GLY A 158 12.70 -0.48 4.33
C GLY A 158 11.84 0.15 5.43
N ALA A 159 11.93 1.47 5.60
CA ALA A 159 11.08 2.24 6.51
C ALA A 159 9.62 2.31 6.02
N MET A 160 9.39 2.58 4.72
CA MET A 160 8.06 2.64 4.12
C MET A 160 7.37 1.27 4.15
N GLN A 161 8.07 0.18 3.78
CA GLN A 161 7.56 -1.19 3.83
C GLN A 161 7.12 -1.58 5.24
N ARG A 162 7.80 -1.07 6.28
CA ARG A 162 7.44 -1.35 7.66
C ARG A 162 6.26 -0.52 8.14
N THR A 163 6.19 0.73 7.75
CA THR A 163 5.24 1.72 8.31
C THR A 163 3.95 1.85 7.51
N ILE A 164 3.86 1.30 6.30
CA ILE A 164 2.64 1.35 5.49
C ILE A 164 1.46 0.68 6.20
N TRP A 165 0.35 1.41 6.29
CA TRP A 165 -0.89 0.98 6.88
C TRP A 165 -1.97 0.84 5.82
N THR A 166 -2.77 -0.23 5.93
CA THR A 166 -4.02 -0.36 5.18
C THR A 166 -5.14 -0.72 6.14
N GLY A 167 -6.27 -0.02 6.01
CA GLY A 167 -7.50 -0.34 6.74
C GLY A 167 -8.30 -1.49 6.11
N ARG A 168 -7.86 -2.02 4.96
CA ARG A 168 -8.56 -3.09 4.24
C ARG A 168 -8.21 -4.45 4.79
N ASP A 169 -9.12 -5.40 4.61
CA ASP A 169 -8.84 -6.80 4.92
C ASP A 169 -8.00 -7.46 3.81
N ILE A 170 -6.68 -7.41 3.99
CA ILE A 170 -5.71 -8.07 3.10
C ILE A 170 -5.44 -9.53 3.48
N TRP A 171 -6.18 -10.09 4.45
CA TRP A 171 -5.86 -11.40 5.04
C TRP A 171 -6.80 -12.51 4.57
N SER A 172 -8.08 -12.18 4.36
CA SER A 172 -9.11 -13.16 4.00
C SER A 172 -8.87 -13.77 2.62
N ASN A 173 -8.52 -12.96 1.63
CA ASN A 173 -8.09 -13.45 0.32
C ASN A 173 -6.58 -13.78 0.35
N LYS A 174 -6.21 -15.01 -0.01
CA LYS A 174 -4.81 -15.49 -0.06
C LYS A 174 -3.95 -14.64 -1.01
N ASN A 175 -4.53 -14.16 -2.11
CA ASN A 175 -3.80 -13.38 -3.12
C ASN A 175 -3.51 -11.95 -2.65
N SER A 176 -4.42 -11.38 -1.86
CA SER A 176 -4.28 -10.05 -1.25
C SER A 176 -3.21 -9.97 -0.17
N ARG A 177 -2.82 -11.14 0.38
CA ARG A 177 -1.82 -11.19 1.45
C ARG A 177 -0.49 -10.57 1.04
N PRO A 178 0.19 -9.91 2.00
CA PRO A 178 1.48 -9.29 1.80
C PRO A 178 2.48 -10.24 1.14
N ARG A 179 3.15 -9.76 0.09
CA ARG A 179 4.12 -10.55 -0.67
C ARG A 179 5.24 -9.68 -1.21
N ALA A 180 6.43 -10.25 -1.35
CA ALA A 180 7.52 -9.68 -2.13
C ALA A 180 7.59 -10.39 -3.49
N VAL A 181 7.81 -9.63 -4.55
CA VAL A 181 8.01 -10.14 -5.91
C VAL A 181 9.35 -9.65 -6.44
N PHE A 182 10.20 -10.58 -6.85
CA PHE A 182 11.55 -10.30 -7.36
C PHE A 182 11.87 -11.00 -8.68
N ALA A 183 11.00 -11.90 -9.17
CA ALA A 183 11.02 -12.41 -10.54
C ALA A 183 9.58 -12.66 -11.05
N LYS A 184 9.40 -12.73 -12.38
CA LYS A 184 8.07 -12.95 -13.02
C LYS A 184 7.55 -14.38 -12.86
N VAL A 185 8.44 -15.35 -12.66
CA VAL A 185 8.10 -16.76 -12.43
C VAL A 185 7.52 -16.97 -11.03
N GLU A 186 6.75 -18.03 -10.82
CA GLU A 186 6.10 -18.32 -9.52
C GLU A 186 7.12 -18.42 -8.36
N THR A 187 8.33 -18.92 -8.64
CA THR A 187 9.45 -18.97 -7.69
C THR A 187 9.98 -17.59 -7.27
N GLY A 188 9.61 -16.53 -8.01
CA GLY A 188 9.94 -15.13 -7.73
C GLY A 188 8.98 -14.43 -6.77
N VAL A 189 7.99 -15.14 -6.22
CA VAL A 189 7.00 -14.61 -5.29
C VAL A 189 7.16 -15.22 -3.91
N ARG A 190 7.34 -14.38 -2.88
CA ARG A 190 7.44 -14.81 -1.47
C ARG A 190 6.34 -14.16 -0.64
N LYS A 191 5.49 -14.96 0.01
CA LYS A 191 4.51 -14.45 0.99
C LYS A 191 5.26 -14.01 2.25
N LEU A 192 4.89 -12.85 2.81
CA LEU A 192 5.59 -12.29 3.97
C LEU A 192 5.11 -12.88 5.31
N LEU A 193 3.98 -13.58 5.28
CA LEU A 193 3.48 -14.38 6.38
C LEU A 193 3.21 -15.79 5.85
N ARG A 194 3.73 -16.79 6.55
CA ARG A 194 3.49 -18.20 6.23
C ARG A 194 1.99 -18.50 6.33
N ALA A 195 1.45 -19.23 5.35
CA ALA A 195 0.08 -19.71 5.45
C ALA A 195 0.00 -20.83 6.50
N PRO A 196 -1.12 -20.94 7.24
CA PRO A 196 -1.32 -22.07 8.13
C PRO A 196 -1.24 -23.39 7.35
N THR A 197 -0.63 -24.40 7.96
CA THR A 197 -0.78 -25.78 7.49
C THR A 197 -2.16 -26.30 7.90
N MET A 198 -2.76 -27.21 7.12
CA MET A 198 -4.10 -27.75 7.42
C MET A 198 -4.19 -28.48 8.77
N ARG A 199 -3.06 -28.84 9.40
CA ARG A 199 -2.99 -29.68 10.60
C ARG A 199 -2.66 -28.93 11.89
N GLU A 200 -2.29 -27.65 11.83
CA GLU A 200 -1.87 -26.89 13.02
C GLU A 200 -2.80 -25.70 13.28
N ARG A 201 -3.12 -25.46 14.56
CA ARG A 201 -3.66 -24.16 14.97
C ARG A 201 -2.61 -23.10 14.65
N ASP A 202 -2.97 -22.10 13.84
CA ASP A 202 -2.03 -21.10 13.32
C ASP A 202 -1.51 -20.13 14.39
N LEU A 203 -0.68 -20.63 15.29
CA LEU A 203 0.10 -19.81 16.21
C LEU A 203 1.37 -19.28 15.56
N SER A 204 1.64 -19.65 14.30
CA SER A 204 2.84 -19.21 13.58
C SER A 204 2.88 -17.68 13.51
N ALA A 205 1.75 -17.03 13.22
CA ALA A 205 1.63 -15.57 13.21
C ALA A 205 1.94 -14.91 14.56
N VAL A 206 1.87 -15.63 15.68
CA VAL A 206 2.22 -15.12 17.01
C VAL A 206 3.74 -15.11 17.24
N SER A 207 4.49 -15.97 16.55
CA SER A 207 5.95 -16.03 16.63
C SER A 207 6.59 -15.02 15.69
N PRO A 208 7.52 -14.15 16.17
CA PRO A 208 8.25 -13.23 15.31
C PRO A 208 8.98 -13.90 14.14
N ASP A 209 9.50 -15.10 14.34
CA ASP A 209 10.33 -15.80 13.35
C ASP A 209 9.53 -16.40 12.19
N ALA A 210 8.21 -16.51 12.32
CA ALA A 210 7.33 -16.93 11.23
C ALA A 210 7.01 -15.79 10.24
N HIS A 211 7.45 -14.56 10.55
CA HIS A 211 7.31 -13.42 9.67
C HIS A 211 8.60 -13.23 8.85
N GLU A 212 8.43 -13.21 7.54
CA GLU A 212 9.51 -12.97 6.59
C GLU A 212 9.82 -11.48 6.50
N ILE A 213 11.09 -11.18 6.26
CA ILE A 213 11.56 -9.80 6.12
C ILE A 213 11.41 -9.38 4.64
N PRO A 214 10.69 -8.28 4.34
CA PRO A 214 10.60 -7.78 2.96
C PRO A 214 11.99 -7.43 2.42
N PRO A 215 12.40 -8.02 1.27
CA PRO A 215 13.67 -7.65 0.63
C PRO A 215 13.60 -6.25 0.02
N ILE A 216 14.72 -5.52 0.03
CA ILE A 216 14.77 -4.13 -0.46
C ILE A 216 15.04 -4.00 -1.96
N ASP A 217 15.39 -5.09 -2.63
CA ASP A 217 15.50 -5.19 -4.09
C ASP A 217 14.31 -5.92 -4.74
N ALA A 218 13.25 -6.15 -3.96
CA ALA A 218 11.97 -6.72 -4.39
C ALA A 218 10.85 -5.66 -4.33
N THR A 219 9.77 -5.89 -5.08
CA THR A 219 8.54 -5.10 -4.96
C THR A 219 7.64 -5.75 -3.92
N MET A 220 7.30 -5.02 -2.86
CA MET A 220 6.29 -5.46 -1.88
C MET A 220 4.89 -5.10 -2.37
N TYR A 221 3.96 -6.05 -2.29
CA TYR A 221 2.56 -5.87 -2.64
C TYR A 221 1.66 -6.08 -1.42
N LEU A 222 0.64 -5.24 -1.30
CA LEU A 222 -0.51 -5.40 -0.42
C LEU A 222 -1.78 -5.36 -1.30
N GLY A 223 -2.59 -6.41 -1.30
CA GLY A 223 -3.70 -6.56 -2.24
C GLY A 223 -3.32 -7.32 -3.53
N ALA A 224 -4.33 -7.91 -4.16
CA ALA A 224 -4.25 -8.62 -5.44
C ALA A 224 -4.58 -7.66 -6.60
N SER A 225 -4.27 -8.06 -7.84
CA SER A 225 -4.49 -7.22 -9.03
C SER A 225 -5.96 -6.97 -9.37
N ASP A 226 -6.82 -7.89 -8.93
CA ASP A 226 -8.27 -7.87 -9.05
C ASP A 226 -8.97 -7.27 -7.82
N ASP A 227 -8.23 -6.95 -6.75
CA ASP A 227 -8.79 -6.20 -5.64
C ASP A 227 -9.06 -4.74 -6.04
N ASP A 228 -10.08 -4.14 -5.43
CA ASP A 228 -10.38 -2.71 -5.58
C ASP A 228 -9.25 -1.77 -5.14
N LEU A 229 -8.29 -2.26 -4.35
CA LEU A 229 -7.07 -1.53 -3.96
C LEU A 229 -5.90 -2.50 -3.94
N MET A 230 -4.85 -2.14 -4.68
CA MET A 230 -3.54 -2.76 -4.58
C MET A 230 -2.49 -1.69 -4.32
N ILE A 231 -1.63 -1.90 -3.32
CA ILE A 231 -0.50 -1.04 -3.01
C ILE A 231 0.80 -1.77 -3.35
N ARG A 232 1.72 -1.09 -4.03
CA ARG A 232 3.06 -1.59 -4.35
C ARG A 232 4.12 -0.67 -3.78
N LEU A 233 5.19 -1.22 -3.21
CA LEU A 233 6.36 -0.47 -2.74
C LEU A 233 7.63 -1.07 -3.35
N MET A 234 8.48 -0.25 -3.96
CA MET A 234 9.68 -0.72 -4.64
C MET A 234 10.78 0.33 -4.72
N ASP A 235 12.01 -0.14 -4.91
CA ASP A 235 13.10 0.68 -5.45
C ASP A 235 12.96 0.70 -6.99
N LYS A 236 12.57 1.84 -7.54
CA LYS A 236 12.31 2.04 -8.96
C LYS A 236 13.62 2.46 -9.62
N VAL A 237 14.37 1.46 -10.08
CA VAL A 237 15.67 1.60 -10.76
C VAL A 237 15.63 1.28 -12.24
N ILE A 238 14.52 0.73 -12.73
CA ILE A 238 14.29 0.41 -14.15
C ILE A 238 13.12 1.23 -14.68
N ASP A 239 13.16 1.65 -15.95
CA ASP A 239 12.07 2.42 -16.58
C ASP A 239 10.99 1.49 -17.13
N THR A 240 11.28 0.89 -18.28
CA THR A 240 10.43 -0.06 -19.02
C THR A 240 11.09 -1.43 -19.01
N GLN A 241 10.32 -2.45 -18.61
CA GLN A 241 10.70 -3.84 -18.81
C GLN A 241 9.93 -4.37 -20.03
N ARG A 242 10.66 -4.86 -21.03
CA ARG A 242 10.10 -5.49 -22.23
C ARG A 242 9.57 -6.89 -21.91
N MET A 243 8.77 -7.43 -22.83
CA MET A 243 8.17 -8.77 -22.71
C MET A 243 9.24 -9.86 -22.57
N ASP A 244 10.36 -9.70 -23.28
CA ASP A 244 11.53 -10.59 -23.27
C ASP A 244 12.36 -10.53 -21.96
N GLY A 245 11.98 -9.65 -21.02
CA GLY A 245 12.65 -9.49 -19.74
C GLY A 245 13.77 -8.45 -19.73
N SER A 246 14.21 -7.95 -20.91
CA SER A 246 15.15 -6.83 -21.00
C SER A 246 14.54 -5.55 -20.43
N PHE A 247 15.38 -4.67 -19.91
CA PHE A 247 14.93 -3.41 -19.34
C PHE A 247 15.94 -2.29 -19.61
N THR A 248 15.44 -1.06 -19.54
CA THR A 248 16.28 0.13 -19.55
C THR A 248 16.50 0.58 -18.12
N ASP A 249 17.76 0.61 -17.69
CA ASP A 249 18.14 1.19 -16.41
C ASP A 249 17.82 2.69 -16.39
N LEU A 250 17.32 3.14 -15.24
CA LEU A 250 17.16 4.57 -14.99
C LEU A 250 18.51 5.19 -14.69
N SER A 251 18.71 6.41 -15.21
CA SER A 251 19.79 7.28 -14.77
C SER A 251 19.69 7.52 -13.26
N GLU A 252 20.84 7.78 -12.62
CA GLU A 252 20.92 7.92 -11.15
C GLU A 252 19.94 8.95 -10.59
N ASP A 253 19.72 10.05 -11.30
CA ASP A 253 18.78 11.13 -10.92
C ASP A 253 17.30 10.71 -11.01
N ARG A 254 16.99 9.66 -11.78
CA ARG A 254 15.63 9.10 -11.92
C ARG A 254 15.36 7.91 -11.01
N LYS A 255 16.39 7.33 -10.38
CA LYS A 255 16.24 6.27 -9.39
C LYS A 255 15.58 6.81 -8.12
N ARG A 256 14.62 6.07 -7.59
CA ARG A 256 13.73 6.56 -6.52
C ARG A 256 13.07 5.42 -5.78
N VAL A 257 12.65 5.68 -4.54
CA VAL A 257 11.67 4.81 -3.88
C VAL A 257 10.29 5.19 -4.36
N ARG A 258 9.48 4.21 -4.78
CA ARG A 258 8.12 4.44 -5.26
C ARG A 258 7.12 3.64 -4.44
N ILE A 259 6.03 4.29 -4.07
CA ILE A 259 4.79 3.64 -3.62
C ILE A 259 3.68 3.93 -4.62
N GLU A 260 2.99 2.90 -5.09
CA GLU A 260 1.91 2.99 -6.07
C GLU A 260 0.63 2.45 -5.44
N ALA A 261 -0.50 3.06 -5.79
CA ALA A 261 -1.81 2.58 -5.42
C ALA A 261 -2.71 2.50 -6.65
N THR A 262 -3.09 1.28 -7.02
CA THR A 262 -4.13 1.00 -8.00
C THR A 262 -5.49 1.02 -7.31
N LEU A 263 -6.41 1.87 -7.75
CA LEU A 263 -7.79 1.95 -7.27
C LEU A 263 -8.76 1.51 -8.37
N LYS A 264 -9.73 0.68 -8.00
CA LYS A 264 -10.83 0.18 -8.85
C LYS A 264 -12.12 0.10 -8.03
N GLY A 265 -13.24 -0.19 -8.69
CA GLY A 265 -14.51 -0.56 -8.05
C GLY A 265 -14.93 0.38 -6.91
N ALA A 266 -15.16 -0.17 -5.71
CA ALA A 266 -15.65 0.61 -4.58
C ALA A 266 -14.66 1.68 -4.09
N GLU A 267 -13.36 1.54 -4.37
CA GLU A 267 -12.35 2.51 -3.94
C GLU A 267 -12.33 3.75 -4.83
N LEU A 268 -12.61 3.62 -6.12
CA LEU A 268 -12.84 4.76 -7.02
C LEU A 268 -14.09 5.54 -6.61
N LEU A 269 -15.19 4.83 -6.36
CA LEU A 269 -16.44 5.45 -5.91
C LEU A 269 -16.25 6.23 -4.62
N ALA A 270 -15.49 5.67 -3.67
CA ALA A 270 -15.28 6.29 -2.38
C ALA A 270 -14.35 7.52 -2.41
N ILE A 271 -13.62 7.74 -3.51
CA ILE A 271 -12.88 8.98 -3.78
C ILE A 271 -13.66 9.93 -4.72
N GLY A 272 -14.90 9.57 -5.06
CA GLY A 272 -15.79 10.37 -5.90
C GLY A 272 -15.49 10.27 -7.40
N VAL A 273 -14.79 9.22 -7.84
CA VAL A 273 -14.46 9.01 -9.26
C VAL A 273 -15.37 7.93 -9.83
N THR A 274 -16.17 8.30 -10.83
CA THR A 274 -17.17 7.44 -11.51
C THR A 274 -17.03 7.51 -13.02
N ASP A 275 -16.91 8.72 -13.53
CA ASP A 275 -16.94 9.08 -14.95
C ASP A 275 -15.87 10.13 -15.26
N ILE A 276 -15.73 10.50 -16.52
CA ILE A 276 -14.72 11.47 -16.95
C ILE A 276 -14.92 12.85 -16.29
N ALA A 277 -16.17 13.29 -16.11
CA ALA A 277 -16.46 14.58 -15.51
C ALA A 277 -16.06 14.64 -14.03
N SER A 278 -16.20 13.52 -13.32
CA SER A 278 -15.83 13.39 -11.91
C SER A 278 -14.33 13.59 -11.64
N LEU A 279 -13.46 13.37 -12.64
CA LEU A 279 -12.01 13.58 -12.51
C LEU A 279 -11.64 15.02 -12.15
N LYS A 280 -12.46 16.00 -12.55
CA LYS A 280 -12.26 17.41 -12.21
C LYS A 280 -12.43 17.70 -10.72
N ALA A 281 -13.25 16.91 -10.04
CA ALA A 281 -13.54 17.06 -8.61
C ALA A 281 -12.61 16.22 -7.72
N LEU A 282 -11.72 15.42 -8.32
CA LEU A 282 -10.80 14.56 -7.57
C LEU A 282 -9.83 15.39 -6.73
N GLN A 283 -9.87 15.17 -5.42
CA GLN A 283 -8.92 15.74 -4.46
C GLN A 283 -7.87 14.69 -4.09
N ALA A 284 -6.72 14.71 -4.78
CA ALA A 284 -5.64 13.74 -4.56
C ALA A 284 -5.15 13.71 -3.09
N SER A 285 -5.20 14.82 -2.36
CA SER A 285 -4.86 14.90 -0.93
C SER A 285 -5.73 13.99 -0.05
N ARG A 286 -6.98 13.72 -0.43
CA ARG A 286 -7.86 12.76 0.29
C ARG A 286 -7.30 11.34 0.26
N LEU A 287 -6.46 11.01 -0.71
CA LEU A 287 -5.83 9.70 -0.81
C LEU A 287 -4.76 9.46 0.26
N GLN A 288 -4.20 10.52 0.87
CA GLN A 288 -3.24 10.35 1.96
C GLN A 288 -3.88 9.59 3.12
N LYS A 289 -5.03 10.08 3.61
CA LYS A 289 -5.74 9.47 4.75
C LYS A 289 -6.44 8.16 4.43
N ARG A 290 -6.57 7.79 3.16
CA ARG A 290 -7.25 6.57 2.73
C ARG A 290 -6.26 5.47 2.37
N THR A 291 -5.23 5.83 1.60
CA THR A 291 -4.39 4.89 0.87
C THR A 291 -2.93 4.98 1.30
N PHE A 292 -2.35 6.19 1.32
CA PHE A 292 -0.94 6.41 1.65
C PHE A 292 -0.77 6.78 3.13
N GLN A 293 -1.18 5.87 4.01
CA GLN A 293 -1.10 6.06 5.45
C GLN A 293 0.13 5.36 6.01
N PHE A 294 0.94 6.10 6.78
CA PHE A 294 2.08 5.54 7.50
C PHE A 294 1.83 5.65 9.00
N LYS A 295 2.02 4.54 9.72
CA LYS A 295 1.84 4.48 11.17
C LYS A 295 3.04 3.82 11.86
N LEU A 296 3.16 4.09 13.15
CA LEU A 296 4.19 3.57 14.03
C LEU A 296 3.54 2.71 15.10
N PRO A 297 4.11 1.54 15.44
CA PRO A 297 3.65 0.77 16.58
C PRO A 297 3.99 1.48 17.88
N THR A 298 3.14 1.28 18.85
CA THR A 298 3.34 1.75 20.22
C THR A 298 3.56 0.57 21.14
N PHE A 299 4.40 0.75 22.15
CA PHE A 299 4.76 -0.25 23.14
C PHE A 299 4.57 0.32 24.53
N SER A 300 4.15 -0.51 25.49
CA SER A 300 4.09 -0.08 26.88
C SER A 300 5.50 0.06 27.45
N ALA A 301 5.83 1.21 28.04
CA ALA A 301 7.14 1.48 28.61
C ALA A 301 7.34 0.90 30.03
N ARG A 302 6.51 -0.06 30.47
CA ARG A 302 6.59 -0.61 31.83
C ARG A 302 7.98 -1.18 32.09
N SER A 303 8.72 -0.54 33.00
CA SER A 303 10.09 -0.91 33.32
C SER A 303 10.20 -1.72 34.61
N GLN A 304 9.29 -1.53 35.56
CA GLN A 304 9.29 -2.22 36.85
C GLN A 304 8.52 -3.54 36.78
N ILE A 305 9.21 -4.64 37.06
CA ILE A 305 8.63 -5.97 37.21
C ILE A 305 8.25 -6.12 38.69
N ARG A 306 6.96 -6.19 39.00
CA ARG A 306 6.47 -6.41 40.37
C ARG A 306 5.81 -7.78 40.53
N THR A 307 5.34 -8.34 39.43
CA THR A 307 4.61 -9.61 39.39
C THR A 307 5.06 -10.47 38.21
N GLY A 308 4.81 -11.78 38.27
CA GLY A 308 5.02 -12.67 37.11
C GLY A 308 4.19 -12.23 35.88
N SER A 309 3.06 -11.57 36.09
CA SER A 309 2.26 -11.01 34.99
C SER A 309 2.98 -9.87 34.26
N ASP A 310 3.82 -9.09 34.95
CA ASP A 310 4.62 -8.03 34.33
C ASP A 310 5.73 -8.62 33.44
N VAL A 311 6.31 -9.76 33.85
CA VAL A 311 7.29 -10.49 33.03
C VAL A 311 6.66 -10.92 31.70
N LEU A 312 5.49 -11.55 31.74
CA LEU A 312 4.77 -11.99 30.54
C LEU A 312 4.37 -10.82 29.64
N GLN A 313 3.95 -9.69 30.22
CA GLN A 313 3.63 -8.49 29.46
C GLN A 313 4.86 -7.89 28.78
N ASN A 314 6.00 -7.84 29.47
CA ASN A 314 7.26 -7.36 28.91
C ASN A 314 7.76 -8.25 27.77
N GLU A 315 7.70 -9.58 27.95
CA GLU A 315 8.02 -10.52 26.87
C GLU A 315 7.11 -10.34 25.66
N LYS A 316 5.80 -10.16 25.88
CA LYS A 316 4.85 -9.83 24.80
C LYS A 316 5.25 -8.55 24.05
N GLN A 317 5.69 -7.50 24.74
CA GLN A 317 6.15 -6.28 24.06
C GLN A 317 7.44 -6.51 23.27
N ARG A 318 8.40 -7.29 23.80
CA ARG A 318 9.61 -7.67 23.08
C ARG A 318 9.30 -8.47 21.81
N TRP A 319 8.37 -9.42 21.88
CA TRP A 319 7.93 -10.19 20.72
C TRP A 319 7.27 -9.29 19.68
N ARG A 320 6.36 -8.42 20.10
CA ARG A 320 5.75 -7.41 19.21
C ARG A 320 6.81 -6.54 18.53
N ALA A 321 7.84 -6.10 19.28
CA ALA A 321 8.91 -5.29 18.73
C ALA A 321 9.78 -6.08 17.73
N ARG A 322 10.08 -7.36 18.00
CA ARG A 322 10.77 -8.23 17.03
C ARG A 322 9.95 -8.43 15.77
N THR A 323 8.65 -8.72 15.89
CA THR A 323 7.74 -8.85 14.74
C THR A 323 7.69 -7.56 13.91
N TRP A 324 7.61 -6.41 14.58
CA TRP A 324 7.69 -5.10 13.93
C TRP A 324 8.98 -4.92 13.12
N LEU A 325 10.14 -5.18 13.73
CA LEU A 325 11.43 -4.99 13.07
C LEU A 325 11.63 -5.94 11.90
N ARG A 326 11.01 -7.13 11.94
CA ARG A 326 11.04 -8.10 10.84
C ARG A 326 10.09 -7.74 9.70
N ALA A 327 8.80 -7.56 10.00
CA ALA A 327 7.75 -7.52 8.98
C ALA A 327 6.82 -6.29 9.06
N GLY A 328 7.19 -5.29 9.86
CA GLY A 328 6.46 -4.03 9.94
C GLY A 328 5.08 -4.13 10.57
N LEU A 329 4.23 -3.15 10.25
CA LEU A 329 2.88 -3.02 10.78
C LEU A 329 2.05 -4.22 10.38
N VAL A 330 2.20 -4.64 9.14
CA VAL A 330 1.43 -5.72 8.55
C VAL A 330 1.68 -7.04 9.29
N GLY A 331 2.94 -7.40 9.56
CA GLY A 331 3.26 -8.57 10.40
C GLY A 331 2.74 -8.42 11.83
N LEU A 332 2.90 -7.24 12.43
CA LEU A 332 2.42 -6.97 13.78
C LEU A 332 0.88 -7.03 13.89
N MET A 333 0.14 -6.58 12.88
CA MET A 333 -1.32 -6.70 12.79
C MET A 333 -1.76 -8.16 12.74
N ALA A 334 -1.06 -9.00 11.97
CA ALA A 334 -1.34 -10.43 11.94
C ALA A 334 -1.09 -11.07 13.32
N MET A 335 0.04 -10.75 13.95
CA MET A 335 0.38 -11.23 15.29
C MET A 335 -0.66 -10.83 16.34
N ASP A 336 -1.06 -9.55 16.36
CA ASP A 336 -2.06 -9.05 17.31
C ASP A 336 -3.44 -9.70 17.06
N ARG A 337 -3.86 -9.85 15.78
CA ARG A 337 -5.11 -10.51 15.39
C ARG A 337 -5.17 -11.96 15.87
N GLU A 338 -4.11 -12.74 15.65
CA GLU A 338 -4.08 -14.15 16.08
C GLU A 338 -3.94 -14.30 17.59
N SER A 339 -3.16 -13.42 18.24
CA SER A 339 -3.09 -13.37 19.70
C SER A 339 -4.46 -13.11 20.34
N GLU A 340 -5.24 -12.19 19.77
CA GLU A 340 -6.60 -11.93 20.23
C GLU A 340 -7.56 -13.10 20.01
N ARG A 341 -7.47 -13.76 18.85
CA ARG A 341 -8.25 -14.98 18.56
C ARG A 341 -7.94 -16.08 19.57
N PHE A 342 -6.66 -16.32 19.84
CA PHE A 342 -6.21 -17.30 20.81
C PHE A 342 -6.75 -17.00 22.23
N LEU A 343 -6.62 -15.76 22.70
CA LEU A 343 -7.14 -15.35 24.01
C LEU A 343 -8.67 -15.49 24.11
N LYS A 344 -9.40 -15.20 23.03
CA LYS A 344 -10.86 -15.39 22.99
C LYS A 344 -11.24 -16.86 23.11
N THR A 345 -10.53 -17.75 22.44
CA THR A 345 -10.74 -19.21 22.54
C THR A 345 -10.42 -19.73 23.93
N GLN A 346 -9.27 -19.38 24.50
CA GLN A 346 -8.93 -19.78 25.87
C GLN A 346 -9.94 -19.28 26.90
N LYS A 347 -10.39 -18.02 26.81
CA LYS A 347 -11.43 -17.50 27.71
C LYS A 347 -12.73 -18.29 27.62
N ARG A 348 -13.12 -18.73 26.43
CA ARG A 348 -14.31 -19.58 26.25
C ARG A 348 -14.11 -20.95 26.90
N ASP A 349 -12.94 -21.55 26.75
CA ASP A 349 -12.62 -22.86 27.32
C ASP A 349 -12.54 -22.80 28.85
N VAL A 350 -11.90 -21.76 29.40
CA VAL A 350 -11.88 -21.48 30.84
C VAL A 350 -13.29 -21.21 31.35
N ALA A 351 -14.09 -20.38 30.67
CA ALA A 351 -15.48 -20.14 31.09
C ALA A 351 -16.33 -21.42 31.05
N LYS A 352 -16.12 -22.31 30.07
CA LYS A 352 -16.75 -23.64 30.02
C LYS A 352 -16.30 -24.53 31.18
N ALA A 353 -15.00 -24.55 31.51
CA ALA A 353 -14.45 -25.31 32.62
C ALA A 353 -14.97 -24.78 33.97
N VAL A 354 -15.00 -23.46 34.16
CA VAL A 354 -15.55 -22.79 35.35
C VAL A 354 -17.05 -23.04 35.48
N ARG A 355 -17.83 -23.08 34.39
CA ARG A 355 -19.25 -23.47 34.43
C ARG A 355 -19.49 -24.89 34.94
N ARG A 356 -18.49 -25.79 34.84
CA ARG A 356 -18.56 -27.17 35.37
C ARG A 356 -18.22 -27.25 36.85
N ILE A 357 -17.62 -26.20 37.42
CA ILE A 357 -17.29 -26.10 38.85
C ILE A 357 -18.41 -25.27 39.51
N LYS A 358 -19.10 -25.83 40.51
CA LYS A 358 -20.09 -25.08 41.31
C LYS A 358 -19.34 -24.05 42.17
N GLY A 359 -19.13 -22.85 41.64
CA GLY A 359 -18.45 -21.75 42.33
C GLY A 359 -18.90 -20.37 41.84
N PRO A 360 -18.64 -19.31 42.62
CA PRO A 360 -19.08 -17.96 42.31
C PRO A 360 -18.47 -17.49 40.99
N ARG A 361 -19.34 -16.95 40.12
CA ARG A 361 -18.96 -16.51 38.77
C ARG A 361 -17.92 -15.38 38.88
N PRO A 362 -16.73 -15.51 38.27
CA PRO A 362 -15.83 -14.38 38.15
C PRO A 362 -16.51 -13.30 37.28
N ARG A 363 -16.50 -12.04 37.76
CA ARG A 363 -17.00 -10.89 37.00
C ARG A 363 -16.22 -10.81 35.68
N VAL A 364 -16.91 -11.06 34.58
CA VAL A 364 -16.37 -10.87 33.24
C VAL A 364 -16.21 -9.36 33.05
N PHE A 365 -14.96 -8.89 33.06
CA PHE A 365 -14.64 -7.50 32.76
C PHE A 365 -15.01 -7.24 31.29
N ALA A 366 -16.20 -6.68 31.10
CA ALA A 366 -16.63 -6.12 29.83
C ALA A 366 -15.82 -4.85 29.58
N GLY A 367 -15.24 -4.76 28.39
CA GLY A 367 -14.65 -3.52 27.90
C GLY A 367 -13.12 -3.54 27.83
N LYS A 368 -12.63 -3.74 26.61
CA LYS A 368 -12.05 -2.64 25.83
C LYS A 368 -11.81 -3.15 24.41
N ARG A 369 -12.44 -2.51 23.43
CA ARG A 369 -11.80 -2.34 22.11
C ARG A 369 -10.46 -1.69 22.43
N LEU A 370 -9.38 -2.47 22.43
CA LEU A 370 -8.03 -1.92 22.48
C LEU A 370 -7.88 -1.18 21.15
N ALA A 371 -8.22 0.10 21.19
CA ALA A 371 -8.04 0.99 20.07
C ALA A 371 -6.59 0.86 19.59
N ASP A 372 -6.43 0.64 18.29
CA ASP A 372 -5.20 0.43 17.53
C ASP A 372 -3.94 0.91 18.27
N SER A 373 -3.03 -0.02 18.55
CA SER A 373 -1.72 0.22 19.18
C SER A 373 -0.75 0.98 18.27
N PHE A 374 -1.26 1.87 17.44
CA PHE A 374 -0.55 2.55 16.38
C PHE A 374 -0.83 4.06 16.45
N VAL A 375 0.18 4.85 16.14
CA VAL A 375 0.09 6.31 15.97
C VAL A 375 0.48 6.68 14.55
N ALA A 376 0.00 7.81 14.04
CA ALA A 376 0.43 8.29 12.73
C ALA A 376 1.94 8.59 12.75
N TRP A 377 2.64 8.29 11.66
CA TRP A 377 3.98 8.81 11.41
C TRP A 377 3.83 10.18 10.75
N ASP A 378 3.66 11.22 11.55
CA ASP A 378 3.26 12.55 11.07
C ASP A 378 4.26 13.14 10.08
N GLU A 379 5.56 12.92 10.27
CA GLU A 379 6.61 13.42 9.37
C GLU A 379 6.48 12.82 7.96
N MET A 380 6.37 11.50 7.84
CA MET A 380 6.17 10.82 6.55
C MET A 380 4.83 11.19 5.92
N ASN A 381 3.75 11.17 6.70
CA ASN A 381 2.42 11.51 6.21
C ASN A 381 2.36 12.97 5.71
N ARG A 382 3.07 13.89 6.36
CA ARG A 382 3.20 15.28 5.90
C ARG A 382 3.91 15.37 4.54
N LYS A 383 5.02 14.66 4.35
CA LYS A 383 5.74 14.63 3.06
C LYS A 383 4.85 14.15 1.91
N VAL A 384 4.12 13.07 2.14
CA VAL A 384 3.16 12.52 1.18
C VAL A 384 2.01 13.48 0.91
N ASN A 385 1.45 14.11 1.95
CA ASN A 385 0.37 15.09 1.79
C ASN A 385 0.81 16.32 0.97
N VAL A 386 2.03 16.82 1.19
CA VAL A 386 2.61 17.93 0.40
C VAL A 386 2.72 17.52 -1.07
N ALA A 387 3.22 16.32 -1.36
CA ALA A 387 3.35 15.82 -2.72
C ALA A 387 1.98 15.70 -3.43
N LEU A 388 0.97 15.17 -2.75
CA LEU A 388 -0.40 15.07 -3.27
C LEU A 388 -1.05 16.45 -3.48
N THR A 389 -0.86 17.38 -2.54
CA THR A 389 -1.35 18.76 -2.67
C THR A 389 -0.69 19.47 -3.87
N ALA A 390 0.60 19.21 -4.11
CA ALA A 390 1.29 19.74 -5.28
C ALA A 390 0.71 19.18 -6.59
N LEU A 391 0.35 17.89 -6.63
CA LEU A 391 -0.36 17.29 -7.76
C LEU A 391 -1.72 17.96 -7.99
N GLU A 392 -2.52 18.17 -6.94
CA GLU A 392 -3.80 18.89 -7.05
C GLU A 392 -3.64 20.30 -7.65
N LYS A 393 -2.61 21.05 -7.23
CA LYS A 393 -2.33 22.38 -7.79
C LYS A 393 -1.97 22.33 -9.27
N ARG A 394 -1.21 21.32 -9.71
CA ARG A 394 -0.88 21.12 -11.13
C ARG A 394 -2.13 20.79 -11.93
N GLU A 395 -2.98 19.89 -11.43
CA GLU A 395 -4.28 19.58 -12.05
C GLU A 395 -5.17 20.82 -12.13
N GLY A 396 -5.29 21.59 -11.05
CA GLY A 396 -6.07 22.83 -11.04
C GLY A 396 -5.59 23.84 -12.09
N THR A 397 -4.28 23.92 -12.33
CA THR A 397 -3.70 24.72 -13.43
C THR A 397 -4.08 24.15 -14.80
N ALA A 398 -3.98 22.83 -15.00
CA ALA A 398 -4.36 22.18 -16.25
C ALA A 398 -5.84 22.39 -16.58
N TRP A 399 -6.75 22.23 -15.62
CA TRP A 399 -8.18 22.48 -15.79
C TRP A 399 -8.51 23.94 -16.11
N LYS A 400 -7.74 24.91 -15.62
CA LYS A 400 -7.92 26.33 -15.98
C LYS A 400 -7.55 26.60 -17.43
N LYS A 401 -6.53 25.92 -17.97
CA LYS A 401 -6.11 26.05 -19.37
C LYS A 401 -7.11 25.47 -20.37
N LEU A 402 -7.99 24.56 -19.93
CA LEU A 402 -9.06 24.01 -20.77
C LEU A 402 -10.28 24.93 -20.93
N LYS A 403 -10.42 25.94 -20.08
CA LYS A 403 -11.53 26.89 -20.24
C LYS A 403 -11.21 27.78 -21.45
N PRO A 404 -12.08 27.84 -22.47
CA PRO A 404 -11.93 28.78 -23.56
C PRO A 404 -12.00 30.23 -23.06
#